data_AF-A0A7K4GTG7-F1
#
_entry.id   AF-A0A7K4GTG7-F1
#
_cell.length_a   1.000
_cell.length_b   1.000
_cell.length_c   1.000
_cell.angle_alpha   90.00
_cell.angle_beta   90.00
_cell.angle_gamma   90.00
#
_symmetry.space_group_name_H-M   'P 1'
#
loop_
_entity.id
_entity.type
_entity.pdbx_description
1 polymer ?
#
loop_
_entity_poly.entity_id
_entity_poly.type
_entity_poly.pdbx_seq_one_letter_code
_entity_poly.pdbx_strand_id
1 'polypeptide(L)' 'MSEIKIYRIIGTYRKKYKKYLFRKEVRALKEKDALEKALTQITSIGILRRQINIQEIKVITPEESQDYLIRELSK' A
#
# COMPACT_ATOMS: atom_id res chain seq x y z
N MET A 1 11.83 -16.29 13.33
CA MET A 1 11.87 -14.81 13.31
C MET A 1 11.03 -14.36 12.13
N SER A 2 9.97 -13.58 12.36
CA SER A 2 9.08 -13.15 11.28
C SER A 2 9.63 -11.86 10.67
N GLU A 3 10.23 -11.95 9.48
CA GLU A 3 10.74 -10.81 8.74
C GLU A 3 9.59 -9.85 8.39
N ILE A 4 9.63 -8.65 8.94
CA ILE A 4 8.71 -7.57 8.57
C ILE A 4 9.20 -6.98 7.26
N LYS A 5 8.40 -7.14 6.22
CA LYS A 5 8.69 -6.60 4.88
C LYS A 5 7.82 -5.37 4.64
N ILE A 6 8.34 -4.43 3.87
CA ILE A 6 7.58 -3.27 3.43
C ILE A 6 7.08 -3.54 2.02
N TYR A 7 5.79 -3.32 1.82
CA TYR A 7 5.14 -3.49 0.54
C TYR A 7 4.72 -2.12 0.03
N ARG A 8 5.33 -1.70 -1.07
CA ARG A 8 4.88 -0.54 -1.84
C ARG A 8 3.85 -1.01 -2.85
N ILE A 9 2.61 -0.63 -2.59
CA ILE A 9 1.46 -0.91 -3.42
C ILE A 9 1.17 0.34 -4.22
N ILE A 10 1.31 0.21 -5.54
CA ILE A 10 0.95 1.24 -6.49
C ILE A 10 -0.31 0.78 -7.20
N GLY A 11 -1.31 1.64 -7.20
CA GLY A 11 -2.53 1.36 -7.91
C GLY A 11 -3.21 2.62 -8.37
N THR A 12 -4.30 2.42 -9.08
CA THR A 12 -5.18 3.49 -9.51
C THR A 12 -6.58 3.18 -9.06
N TYR A 13 -7.36 4.21 -8.75
CA TYR A 13 -8.79 4.05 -8.54
C TYR A 13 -9.56 5.05 -9.38
N ARG A 14 -10.79 4.68 -9.74
CA ARG A 14 -11.70 5.58 -10.46
C ARG A 14 -12.72 6.18 -9.50
N LYS A 15 -12.77 7.51 -9.44
CA LYS A 15 -13.80 8.26 -8.71
C LYS A 15 -14.40 9.31 -9.64
N LYS A 16 -15.73 9.28 -9.83
CA LYS A 16 -16.47 10.22 -10.71
C LYS A 16 -15.78 10.44 -12.07
N TYR A 17 -15.48 9.34 -12.78
CA TYR A 17 -14.80 9.32 -14.10
C TYR A 17 -13.33 9.73 -14.15
N LYS A 18 -12.75 10.25 -13.06
CA LYS A 18 -11.31 10.55 -12.97
C LYS A 18 -10.54 9.35 -12.43
N LYS A 19 -9.38 9.08 -13.03
CA LYS A 19 -8.40 8.11 -12.54
C LYS A 19 -7.46 8.83 -11.58
N TYR A 20 -7.34 8.32 -10.37
CA TYR A 20 -6.37 8.77 -9.38
C TYR A 20 -5.33 7.68 -9.18
N LEU A 21 -4.08 8.08 -9.13
CA LEU A 21 -2.98 7.19 -8.78
C LEU A 21 -2.75 7.28 -7.27
N PHE A 22 -2.62 6.14 -6.61
CA PHE A 22 -2.23 6.07 -5.23
C PHE A 22 -0.97 5.24 -5.11
N ARG A 23 -0.11 5.68 -4.20
CA ARG A 23 1.06 4.95 -3.75
C ARG A 23 0.93 4.81 -2.25
N LYS A 24 0.91 3.57 -1.77
CA LYS A 24 0.95 3.30 -0.34
C LYS A 24 2.01 2.29 0.02
N GLU A 25 2.68 2.59 1.11
CA GLU A 25 3.75 1.77 1.68
C GLU A 25 3.19 1.19 2.98
N VAL A 26 3.14 -0.14 3.05
CA VAL A 26 2.53 -0.87 4.17
C VAL A 26 3.51 -1.90 4.69
N ARG A 27 3.71 -1.92 6.01
CA ARG A 27 4.50 -2.96 6.68
C ARG A 27 3.61 -4.17 6.97
N ALA A 28 4.05 -5.33 6.52
CA ALA A 28 3.37 -6.58 6.85
C ALA A 28 4.35 -7.76 6.84
N LEU A 29 3.91 -8.85 7.44
CA LEU A 29 4.61 -10.14 7.35
C LEU A 29 4.28 -10.86 6.04
N LYS A 30 3.07 -10.66 5.51
CA LYS A 30 2.54 -11.31 4.31
C LYS A 30 1.99 -10.27 3.35
N GLU A 31 2.15 -10.51 2.05
CA GLU A 31 1.56 -9.69 0.98
C GLU A 31 0.05 -9.52 1.14
N LYS A 32 -0.68 -10.58 1.53
CA LYS A 32 -2.13 -10.53 1.74
C LYS A 32 -2.54 -9.49 2.79
N ASP A 33 -1.84 -9.44 3.92
CA ASP A 33 -2.13 -8.49 5.00
C ASP A 33 -1.80 -7.05 4.58
N ALA A 34 -0.69 -6.85 3.85
CA ALA A 34 -0.36 -5.54 3.28
C ALA A 34 -1.44 -5.05 2.30
N LEU A 35 -1.92 -5.95 1.44
CA LEU A 35 -2.94 -5.66 0.44
C LEU A 35 -4.28 -5.33 1.11
N GLU A 36 -4.70 -6.10 2.10
CA GLU A 36 -5.93 -5.81 2.86
C GLU A 36 -5.87 -4.47 3.59
N LYS A 37 -4.74 -4.14 4.23
CA LYS A 37 -4.56 -2.83 4.88
C LYS A 37 -4.61 -1.69 3.88
N ALA A 38 -3.95 -1.83 2.74
CA ALA A 38 -3.98 -0.81 1.69
C ALA A 38 -5.41 -0.63 1.13
N LEU A 39 -6.09 -1.74 0.81
CA LEU A 39 -7.48 -1.69 0.35
C LEU A 39 -8.39 -1.05 1.39
N THR A 40 -8.26 -1.39 2.66
CA THR A 40 -9.10 -0.85 3.75
C THR A 40 -8.96 0.68 3.84
N GLN A 41 -7.72 1.19 3.81
CA GLN A 41 -7.45 2.63 3.80
C GLN A 41 -8.09 3.33 2.58
N ILE A 42 -8.01 2.72 1.40
CA ILE A 42 -8.58 3.30 0.17
C ILE A 42 -10.11 3.24 0.21
N THR A 43 -10.69 2.13 0.66
CA THR A 43 -12.14 1.99 0.78
C THR A 43 -12.72 2.96 1.81
N SER A 44 -11.96 3.34 2.83
CA SER A 44 -12.35 4.36 3.82
C SER A 44 -12.58 5.74 3.21
N ILE A 45 -12.05 6.02 2.01
CA ILE A 45 -12.26 7.27 1.26
C ILE A 45 -13.61 7.25 0.50
N GLY A 46 -14.40 6.18 0.65
CA GLY A 46 -15.66 5.95 -0.04
C GLY A 46 -15.48 5.41 -1.45
N ILE A 47 -14.43 4.61 -1.68
CA ILE A 47 -14.15 3.96 -2.97
C ILE A 47 -14.51 2.48 -2.83
N LEU A 48 -15.22 1.93 -3.82
CA LEU A 48 -15.56 0.51 -3.83
C LEU A 48 -14.36 -0.32 -4.27
N ARG A 49 -14.17 -1.52 -3.69
CA ARG A 49 -13.07 -2.44 -4.06
C ARG A 49 -13.00 -2.72 -5.57
N ARG A 50 -14.15 -2.79 -6.23
CA ARG A 50 -14.27 -3.00 -7.70
C ARG A 50 -13.71 -1.85 -8.54
N GLN A 51 -13.56 -0.66 -7.95
CA GLN A 51 -13.05 0.55 -8.63
C GLN A 51 -11.55 0.74 -8.41
N ILE A 52 -10.90 -0.15 -7.66
CA ILE A 52 -9.47 -0.14 -7.38
C ILE A 52 -8.78 -1.11 -8.34
N ASN A 53 -7.77 -0.63 -9.04
CA ASN A 53 -6.87 -1.42 -9.86
C ASN A 53 -5.48 -1.34 -9.27
N ILE A 54 -4.99 -2.45 -8.74
CA ILE A 54 -3.61 -2.56 -8.27
C ILE A 54 -2.74 -2.79 -9.51
N GLN A 55 -1.79 -1.91 -9.76
CA GLN A 55 -0.87 -2.04 -10.89
C GLN A 55 0.37 -2.82 -10.50
N GLU A 56 0.93 -2.53 -9.32
CA GLU A 56 2.19 -3.10 -8.90
C GLU A 56 2.24 -3.24 -7.38
N ILE A 57 2.78 -4.37 -6.93
CA ILE A 57 3.11 -4.63 -5.53
C ILE A 57 4.59 -4.94 -5.51
N LYS A 58 5.38 -4.03 -4.94
CA LYS A 58 6.83 -4.21 -4.76
C LYS A 58 7.15 -4.45 -3.30
N VAL A 59 7.93 -5.49 -3.05
CA VAL A 59 8.56 -5.70 -1.75
C VAL A 59 9.83 -4.84 -1.72
N ILE A 60 9.92 -3.98 -0.72
CA ILE A 60 11.04 -3.06 -0.52
C ILE A 60 11.62 -3.33 0.87
N THR A 61 12.93 -3.15 1.00
CA THR A 61 13.61 -3.17 2.29
C THR A 61 13.36 -1.85 3.05
N PRO A 62 13.43 -1.87 4.40
CA PRO A 62 13.30 -0.65 5.20
C PRO A 62 14.37 0.40 4.90
N GLU A 63 15.51 -0.02 4.36
CA GLU A 63 16.61 0.86 3.95
C GLU A 63 16.30 1.67 2.69
N GLU A 64 15.51 1.12 1.77
CA GLU A 64 15.07 1.79 0.52
C GLU A 64 13.71 2.48 0.65
N SER A 65 13.12 2.46 1.85
CA SER A 65 11.83 3.12 2.10
C SER A 65 11.98 4.63 1.97
N GLN A 66 11.18 5.22 1.07
CA GLN A 66 11.20 6.66 0.81
C GLN A 66 10.39 7.44 1.85
N ASP A 67 9.47 6.78 2.56
CA ASP A 67 8.67 7.37 3.64
C ASP A 67 9.46 7.44 4.96
N TYR A 68 9.70 8.67 5.44
CA TYR A 68 10.40 8.97 6.70
C TYR A 68 9.77 8.27 7.92
N LEU A 69 8.45 8.16 7.96
CA LEU A 69 7.69 7.44 9.00
C LEU A 69 8.03 5.95 9.08
N ILE A 70 8.26 5.31 7.93
CA ILE A 70 8.66 3.91 7.83
C ILE A 70 10.16 3.76 8.11
N ARG A 71 10.94 4.84 8.15
CA ARG A 71 12.32 4.78 8.61
C ARG A 71 12.41 4.87 10.13
N GLU A 72 11.63 5.77 10.73
CA GLU A 72 11.55 5.97 12.19
C GLU A 72 10.98 4.76 12.94
N LEU A 73 9.88 4.16 12.46
CA LEU A 73 9.30 2.97 13.09
C LEU A 73 10.17 1.71 12.99
N SER A 74 11.30 1.76 12.29
CA SER A 74 12.23 0.64 12.13
C SER A 74 13.40 0.68 13.12
N LYS A 75 13.45 1.71 13.97
CA LYS A 75 14.39 1.83 15.08
C LYS A 75 13.88 1.12 16.34
#